data_AF-A0A933QD97-F1
#
_entry.id   AF-A0A933QD97-F1
#
_cell.length_a   1.000
_cell.length_b   1.000
_cell.length_c   1.000
_cell.angle_alpha   90.00
_cell.angle_beta   90.00
_cell.angle_gamma   90.00
#
_symmetry.space_group_name_H-M   'P 1'
#
loop_
_entity.id
_entity.type
_entity.pdbx_description
1 polymer ?
#
loop_
_entity_poly.entity_id
_entity_poly.type
_entity_poly.pdbx_seq_one_letter_code
_entity_poly.pdbx_strand_id
1 'polypeptide(L)'
;MRIQDTLPILVVLAATLLLVSQTHAQDGKATSPQVRPRLSAEAIATSHPVARDALTQLPPLVNEETYRQLGFDSPDEVKQAQLGAPIHVFMVRLDQLKAYGSRDKPDALLSETNEVLYPVEVSGRIRTGLRMRMVDGAWRLSSFGASAKTQALGAASKRAFALSKVTAGDQVAVDIPALQLHFMGYHDARGNLMLLPAADDTRFKLKAGTAEPAQRVFARLAPFAKRYPEGQRIVD
;
A
#
# COMPACT_ATOMS: atom_id res chain seq x y z
N MET A 1 34.27 -64.33 39.65
CA MET A 1 34.49 -63.45 40.81
C MET A 1 35.85 -62.76 40.63
N ARG A 2 35.83 -61.41 40.56
CA ARG A 2 36.94 -60.43 40.56
C ARG A 2 37.79 -60.25 39.28
N ILE A 3 37.67 -59.09 38.59
CA ILE A 3 38.47 -57.81 38.68
C ILE A 3 39.60 -57.86 37.64
N GLN A 4 39.47 -57.23 36.47
CA GLN A 4 39.75 -55.83 36.08
C GLN A 4 41.12 -55.66 35.41
N ASP A 5 41.05 -54.96 34.27
CA ASP A 5 41.94 -53.91 33.76
C ASP A 5 43.40 -54.24 33.38
N THR A 6 43.72 -54.04 32.10
CA THR A 6 44.78 -53.10 31.63
C THR A 6 44.84 -53.04 30.09
N LEU A 7 44.60 -51.84 29.53
CA LEU A 7 45.24 -51.32 28.30
C LEU A 7 46.68 -50.87 28.66
N PRO A 8 47.64 -50.57 27.74
CA PRO A 8 47.52 -49.96 26.39
C PRO A 8 48.46 -50.65 25.34
N ILE A 9 48.59 -50.27 24.06
CA ILE A 9 49.33 -49.12 23.50
C ILE A 9 49.14 -49.12 21.97
N LEU A 10 48.93 -47.92 21.45
CA LEU A 10 48.78 -47.49 20.06
C LEU A 10 50.16 -47.48 19.35
N VAL A 11 50.26 -48.05 18.14
CA VAL A 11 51.35 -47.72 17.19
C VAL A 11 50.75 -47.27 15.87
N VAL A 12 51.23 -46.10 15.46
CA VAL A 12 50.92 -45.26 14.31
C VAL A 12 51.39 -45.89 13.01
N LEU A 13 50.60 -45.80 11.93
CA LEU A 13 51.15 -45.59 10.59
C LEU A 13 50.15 -45.00 9.60
N ALA A 14 50.67 -44.03 8.86
CA ALA A 14 50.00 -43.09 7.98
C ALA A 14 49.56 -43.70 6.64
N ALA A 15 48.48 -43.15 6.06
CA ALA A 15 48.28 -43.13 4.62
C ALA A 15 47.39 -41.93 4.24
N THR A 16 48.06 -40.91 3.70
CA THR A 16 47.46 -39.73 3.07
C THR A 16 46.74 -40.16 1.80
N LEU A 17 45.43 -39.92 1.70
CA LEU A 17 44.69 -40.06 0.44
C LEU A 17 43.89 -38.77 0.19
N LEU A 18 44.36 -37.97 -0.77
CA LEU A 18 43.58 -36.89 -1.36
C LEU A 18 42.44 -37.51 -2.17
N LEU A 19 41.19 -37.27 -1.75
CA LEU A 19 40.03 -37.36 -2.63
C LEU A 19 39.53 -35.95 -2.96
N VAL A 20 39.76 -35.56 -4.21
CA VAL A 20 38.98 -34.52 -4.89
C VAL A 20 37.84 -35.23 -5.61
N SER A 21 36.61 -35.05 -5.13
CA SER A 21 35.41 -35.41 -5.90
C SER A 21 34.37 -34.30 -5.74
N GLN A 22 33.94 -33.83 -6.88
CA GLN A 22 33.22 -32.59 -7.10
C GLN A 22 31.81 -32.61 -6.50
N THR A 23 31.49 -31.59 -5.72
CA THR A 23 30.12 -31.25 -5.36
C THR A 23 29.41 -30.70 -6.60
N HIS A 24 28.46 -31.48 -7.13
CA HIS A 24 27.46 -30.99 -8.06
C HIS A 24 26.67 -29.86 -7.38
N ALA A 25 26.91 -28.62 -7.84
CA ALA A 25 26.07 -27.48 -7.52
C ALA A 25 24.66 -27.76 -8.07
N GLN A 26 23.71 -27.96 -7.16
CA GLN A 26 22.30 -27.89 -7.50
C GLN A 26 22.01 -26.48 -8.01
N ASP A 27 21.54 -26.40 -9.26
CA ASP A 27 20.89 -25.23 -9.82
C ASP A 27 19.76 -24.78 -8.88
N GLY A 28 20.09 -23.80 -8.04
CA GLY A 28 19.13 -23.03 -7.30
C GLY A 28 18.25 -22.31 -8.31
N LYS A 29 17.05 -22.84 -8.55
CA LYS A 29 15.93 -22.07 -9.06
C LYS A 29 15.88 -20.79 -8.23
N ALA A 30 16.32 -19.70 -8.83
CA ALA A 30 16.12 -18.36 -8.32
C ALA A 30 14.61 -18.20 -8.16
N THR A 31 14.14 -18.33 -6.92
CA THR A 31 12.88 -17.79 -6.48
C THR A 31 12.92 -16.32 -6.86
N SER A 32 12.20 -15.96 -7.92
CA SER A 32 12.03 -14.56 -8.30
C SER A 32 11.67 -13.79 -7.03
N PRO A 33 12.40 -12.73 -6.67
CA PRO A 33 12.02 -11.88 -5.55
C PRO A 33 10.58 -11.48 -5.80
N GLN A 34 9.67 -11.88 -4.93
CA GLN A 34 8.33 -11.32 -4.97
C GLN A 34 8.51 -9.82 -4.77
N VAL A 35 8.32 -9.07 -5.85
CA VAL A 35 8.25 -7.62 -5.86
C VAL A 35 6.98 -7.25 -5.11
N ARG A 36 7.01 -7.41 -3.77
CA ARG A 36 6.14 -6.63 -2.91
C ARG A 36 6.56 -5.20 -3.15
N PRO A 37 5.67 -4.30 -3.58
CA PRO A 37 6.04 -2.92 -3.76
C PRO A 37 6.62 -2.41 -2.44
N ARG A 38 7.90 -2.08 -2.50
CA ARG A 38 8.78 -1.72 -1.38
C ARG A 38 8.86 -0.20 -1.30
N LEU A 39 7.79 0.52 -1.62
CA LEU A 39 7.44 1.70 -0.83
C LEU A 39 7.20 1.19 0.60
N SER A 40 8.32 1.03 1.27
CA SER A 40 8.54 0.25 2.46
C SER A 40 8.16 1.08 3.68
N ALA A 41 8.16 0.47 4.85
CA ALA A 41 8.13 1.18 6.12
C ALA A 41 9.11 2.39 6.17
N GLU A 42 10.18 2.36 5.37
CA GLU A 42 11.12 3.47 5.18
C GLU A 42 10.49 4.70 4.51
N ALA A 43 9.67 4.53 3.46
CA ALA A 43 9.00 5.63 2.79
C ALA A 43 8.02 6.34 3.74
N ILE A 44 7.27 5.58 4.55
CA ILE A 44 6.45 6.12 5.64
C ILE A 44 7.33 6.82 6.68
N ALA A 45 8.40 6.16 7.13
CA ALA A 45 9.24 6.68 8.20
C ALA A 45 9.90 8.01 7.82
N THR A 46 10.33 8.14 6.56
CA THR A 46 11.00 9.33 6.04
C THR A 46 10.03 10.45 5.65
N SER A 47 8.79 10.14 5.27
CA SER A 47 7.75 11.15 4.98
C SER A 47 7.10 11.71 6.24
N HIS A 48 7.01 10.94 7.33
CA HIS A 48 6.26 11.31 8.52
C HIS A 48 6.74 12.62 9.19
N PRO A 49 8.05 12.91 9.36
CA PRO A 49 8.50 14.19 9.90
C PRO A 49 8.05 15.37 9.03
N VAL A 50 8.17 15.25 7.71
CA VAL A 50 7.76 16.29 6.77
C VAL A 50 6.23 16.47 6.77
N ALA A 51 5.47 15.38 6.91
CA ALA A 51 4.01 15.46 7.07
C ALA A 51 3.61 16.16 8.37
N ARG A 52 4.33 15.93 9.48
CA ARG A 52 4.10 16.62 10.75
C ARG A 52 4.39 18.10 10.64
N ASP A 53 5.50 18.47 10.00
CA ASP A 53 5.85 19.87 9.75
C ASP A 53 4.79 20.53 8.85
N ALA A 54 4.36 19.86 7.80
CA ALA A 54 3.28 20.32 6.94
C ALA A 54 1.97 20.52 7.71
N LEU A 55 1.59 19.62 8.62
CA LEU A 55 0.38 19.79 9.45
C LEU A 55 0.40 21.12 10.24
N THR A 56 1.58 21.60 10.67
CA THR A 56 1.69 22.91 11.37
C THR A 56 1.34 24.10 10.48
N GLN A 57 1.33 23.92 9.15
CA GLN A 57 0.95 24.94 8.17
C GLN A 57 -0.55 24.93 7.87
N LEU A 58 -1.31 23.95 8.37
CA LEU A 58 -2.75 23.84 8.13
C LEU A 58 -3.58 24.92 8.87
N PRO A 59 -3.33 25.25 10.16
CA PRO A 59 -4.13 26.24 10.89
C PRO A 59 -4.36 27.58 10.19
N PRO A 60 -3.36 28.26 9.58
CA PRO A 60 -3.60 29.53 8.89
C PRO A 60 -4.48 29.40 7.64
N LEU A 61 -4.65 28.19 7.10
CA LEU A 61 -5.53 27.92 5.96
C LEU A 61 -6.98 27.67 6.39
N VAL A 62 -7.23 27.43 7.68
CA VAL A 62 -8.55 27.15 8.24
C VAL A 62 -9.12 28.43 8.89
N ASN A 63 -10.05 29.07 8.21
CA ASN A 63 -10.73 30.28 8.67
C ASN A 63 -12.26 30.16 8.49
N GLU A 64 -13.01 31.19 8.85
CA GLU A 64 -14.49 31.21 8.78
C GLU A 64 -15.05 30.87 7.38
N GLU A 65 -14.29 31.13 6.32
CA GLU A 65 -14.72 30.88 4.95
C GLU A 65 -14.34 29.47 4.46
N THR A 66 -13.23 28.92 4.96
CA THR A 66 -12.62 27.68 4.42
C THR A 66 -12.82 26.45 5.28
N TYR A 67 -13.12 26.58 6.57
CA TYR A 67 -13.08 25.46 7.53
C TYR A 67 -14.00 24.29 7.13
N ARG A 68 -15.22 24.58 6.66
CA ARG A 68 -16.19 23.55 6.21
C ARG A 68 -15.71 22.83 4.96
N GLN A 69 -15.09 23.54 4.03
CA GLN A 69 -14.57 22.95 2.78
C GLN A 69 -13.44 21.96 3.09
N LEU A 70 -12.62 22.29 4.10
CA LEU A 70 -11.57 21.42 4.63
C LEU A 70 -12.12 20.33 5.58
N GLY A 71 -13.43 20.28 5.83
CA GLY A 71 -14.07 19.22 6.60
C GLY A 71 -14.04 19.40 8.11
N PHE A 72 -13.64 20.57 8.61
CA PHE A 72 -13.69 20.93 10.03
C PHE A 72 -15.07 21.46 10.43
N ASP A 73 -15.40 21.35 11.72
CA ASP A 73 -16.65 21.81 12.32
C ASP A 73 -16.56 23.28 12.80
N SER A 74 -15.34 23.78 13.04
CA SER A 74 -15.05 25.18 13.34
C SER A 74 -13.59 25.54 13.00
N PRO A 75 -13.24 26.84 12.87
CA PRO A 75 -11.85 27.24 12.66
C PRO A 75 -10.92 26.84 13.82
N ASP A 76 -11.41 26.87 15.05
CA ASP A 76 -10.62 26.49 16.23
C ASP A 76 -10.32 24.99 16.31
N GLU A 77 -11.13 24.14 15.67
CA GLU A 77 -10.98 22.69 15.71
C GLU A 77 -9.62 22.23 15.18
N VAL A 78 -9.06 22.92 14.18
CA VAL A 78 -7.77 22.58 13.56
C VAL A 78 -6.60 22.54 14.55
N LYS A 79 -6.70 23.27 15.67
CA LYS A 79 -5.66 23.30 16.72
C LYS A 79 -5.50 21.94 17.41
N GLN A 80 -6.49 21.06 17.31
CA GLN A 80 -6.49 19.72 17.86
C GLN A 80 -6.19 18.65 16.79
N ALA A 81 -5.87 19.08 15.56
CA ALA A 81 -5.61 18.16 14.46
C ALA A 81 -4.32 17.36 14.70
N GLN A 82 -4.40 16.07 14.39
CA GLN A 82 -3.28 15.13 14.42
C GLN A 82 -3.24 14.31 13.14
N LEU A 83 -2.07 13.78 12.80
CA LEU A 83 -1.97 12.79 11.72
C LEU A 83 -2.51 11.44 12.20
N GLY A 84 -3.37 10.84 11.39
CA GLY A 84 -3.79 9.45 11.50
C GLY A 84 -2.76 8.50 10.89
N ALA A 85 -3.13 7.22 10.77
CA ALA A 85 -2.24 6.20 10.20
C ALA A 85 -1.93 6.49 8.72
N PRO A 86 -0.65 6.42 8.29
CA PRO A 86 -0.26 6.61 6.89
C PRO A 86 -0.85 5.55 5.99
N ILE A 87 -1.24 5.95 4.78
CA ILE A 87 -1.77 5.07 3.74
C ILE A 87 -0.92 5.26 2.48
N HIS A 88 -0.26 4.19 2.03
CA HIS A 88 0.45 4.22 0.75
C HIS A 88 -0.52 4.31 -0.41
N VAL A 89 -0.19 5.10 -1.43
CA VAL A 89 -1.04 5.24 -2.61
C VAL A 89 -0.41 4.51 -3.80
N PHE A 90 -1.21 3.65 -4.42
CA PHE A 90 -0.93 3.02 -5.71
C PHE A 90 -1.88 3.58 -6.76
N MET A 91 -1.43 3.55 -7.99
CA MET A 91 -2.23 3.91 -9.15
C MET A 91 -2.36 2.71 -10.09
N VAL A 92 -3.57 2.45 -10.57
CA VAL A 92 -3.79 1.61 -11.75
C VAL A 92 -3.88 2.53 -12.96
N ARG A 93 -2.91 2.41 -13.86
CA ARG A 93 -2.89 3.22 -15.08
C ARG A 93 -3.92 2.73 -16.08
N LEU A 94 -4.49 3.68 -16.84
CA LEU A 94 -5.53 3.37 -17.84
C LEU A 94 -5.02 2.43 -18.93
N ASP A 95 -3.81 2.64 -19.43
CA ASP A 95 -3.19 1.82 -20.48
C ASP A 95 -2.95 0.38 -20.02
N GLN A 96 -2.48 0.18 -18.79
CA GLN A 96 -2.32 -1.15 -18.20
C GLN A 96 -3.67 -1.83 -17.98
N LEU A 97 -4.68 -1.09 -17.51
CA LEU A 97 -6.03 -1.61 -17.32
C LEU A 97 -6.70 -1.98 -18.65
N LYS A 98 -6.41 -1.28 -19.76
CA LYS A 98 -6.84 -1.65 -21.12
C LYS A 98 -6.25 -2.99 -21.55
N ALA A 99 -4.99 -3.25 -21.25
CA ALA A 99 -4.30 -4.48 -21.62
C ALA A 99 -4.69 -5.69 -20.74
N TYR A 100 -5.28 -5.44 -19.58
CA TYR A 100 -5.58 -6.47 -18.59
C TYR A 100 -6.55 -7.56 -19.09
N GLY A 101 -6.12 -8.81 -18.95
CA GLY A 101 -6.90 -10.02 -19.17
C GLY A 101 -7.29 -10.70 -17.86
N SER A 102 -8.38 -11.48 -17.89
CA SER A 102 -8.92 -12.16 -16.70
C SER A 102 -8.04 -13.28 -16.13
N ARG A 103 -6.88 -13.58 -16.75
CA ARG A 103 -5.87 -14.52 -16.26
C ARG A 103 -4.62 -13.83 -15.71
N ASP A 104 -4.51 -12.51 -15.86
CA ASP A 104 -3.35 -11.75 -15.41
C ASP A 104 -3.41 -11.56 -13.90
N LYS A 105 -2.25 -11.46 -13.25
CA LYS A 105 -2.18 -11.19 -11.81
C LYS A 105 -2.58 -9.72 -11.55
N PRO A 106 -3.52 -9.45 -10.62
CA PRO A 106 -4.04 -8.11 -10.42
C PRO A 106 -3.01 -7.18 -9.77
N ASP A 107 -2.11 -7.70 -8.95
CA ASP A 107 -1.01 -6.93 -8.33
C ASP A 107 -0.09 -6.28 -9.35
N ALA A 108 0.04 -6.86 -10.56
CA ALA A 108 0.86 -6.29 -11.63
C ALA A 108 0.31 -4.97 -12.19
N LEU A 109 -0.96 -4.63 -11.90
CA LEU A 109 -1.56 -3.34 -12.25
C LEU A 109 -1.25 -2.24 -11.24
N LEU A 110 -0.76 -2.56 -10.04
CA LEU A 110 -0.46 -1.57 -9.01
C LEU A 110 0.87 -0.88 -9.33
N SER A 111 0.80 0.35 -9.83
CA SER A 111 1.97 1.21 -10.02
C SER A 111 2.21 2.04 -8.77
N GLU A 112 3.46 2.07 -8.30
CA GLU A 112 3.87 2.96 -7.23
C GLU A 112 3.74 4.43 -7.66
N THR A 113 3.21 5.27 -6.77
CA THR A 113 3.07 6.72 -7.02
C THR A 113 4.12 7.54 -6.28
N ASN A 114 4.88 6.92 -5.39
CA ASN A 114 5.72 7.59 -4.38
C ASN A 114 4.93 8.61 -3.56
N GLU A 115 3.68 8.27 -3.21
CA GLU A 115 2.83 9.09 -2.37
C GLU A 115 2.39 8.35 -1.10
N VAL A 116 2.23 9.15 -0.05
CA VAL A 116 1.65 8.73 1.23
C VAL A 116 0.53 9.71 1.57
N LEU A 117 -0.66 9.16 1.82
CA LEU A 117 -1.80 9.91 2.34
C LEU A 117 -1.82 9.77 3.86
N TYR A 118 -1.78 10.90 4.56
CA TYR A 118 -2.04 10.98 5.99
C TYR A 118 -3.45 11.53 6.21
N PRO A 119 -4.38 10.74 6.76
CA PRO A 119 -5.62 11.30 7.29
C PRO A 119 -5.28 12.33 8.37
N VAL A 120 -5.97 13.47 8.36
CA VAL A 120 -5.90 14.46 9.43
C VAL A 120 -7.14 14.28 10.29
N GLU A 121 -6.92 13.99 11.56
CA GLU A 121 -7.97 13.60 12.50
C GLU A 121 -8.11 14.60 13.63
N VAL A 122 -9.35 14.79 14.09
CA VAL A 122 -9.67 15.46 15.36
C VAL A 122 -10.56 14.54 16.16
N SER A 123 -10.15 14.24 17.40
CA SER A 123 -10.86 13.32 18.29
C SER A 123 -11.19 11.96 17.63
N GLY A 124 -10.28 11.43 16.83
CA GLY A 124 -10.41 10.15 16.12
C GLY A 124 -11.36 10.16 14.90
N ARG A 125 -11.82 11.35 14.48
CA ARG A 125 -12.61 11.54 13.26
C ARG A 125 -11.75 12.18 12.18
N ILE A 126 -11.78 11.61 10.99
CA ILE A 126 -11.06 12.14 9.83
C ILE A 126 -11.79 13.39 9.34
N ARG A 127 -11.05 14.50 9.29
CA ARG A 127 -11.53 15.80 8.78
C ARG A 127 -11.09 15.99 7.34
N THR A 128 -9.79 15.83 7.09
CA THR A 128 -9.17 16.05 5.78
C THR A 128 -8.03 15.09 5.51
N GLY A 129 -7.40 15.20 4.34
CA GLY A 129 -6.18 14.47 3.98
C GLY A 129 -4.99 15.40 3.76
N LEU A 130 -3.82 14.90 4.10
CA LEU A 130 -2.52 15.49 3.80
C LEU A 130 -1.76 14.51 2.92
N ARG A 131 -1.48 14.88 1.67
CA ARG A 131 -0.82 14.00 0.71
C ARG A 131 0.63 14.42 0.53
N MET A 132 1.55 13.52 0.83
CA MET A 132 2.97 13.67 0.59
C MET A 132 3.35 12.99 -0.71
N ARG A 133 4.25 13.59 -1.49
CA ARG A 133 4.83 13.01 -2.71
C ARG A 133 6.34 13.14 -2.67
N MET A 134 7.06 12.10 -3.08
CA MET A 134 8.50 12.20 -3.31
C MET A 134 8.76 12.82 -4.68
N VAL A 135 9.49 13.93 -4.69
CA VAL A 135 9.88 14.67 -5.89
C VAL A 135 11.38 14.93 -5.80
N ASP A 136 12.14 14.49 -6.80
CA ASP A 136 13.62 14.61 -6.83
C ASP A 136 14.30 14.08 -5.56
N GLY A 137 13.82 12.94 -5.05
CA GLY A 137 14.35 12.30 -3.84
C GLY A 137 13.95 12.96 -2.52
N ALA A 138 13.14 14.02 -2.54
CA ALA A 138 12.68 14.71 -1.33
C ALA A 138 11.15 14.61 -1.17
N TRP A 139 10.70 14.34 0.06
CA TRP A 139 9.28 14.41 0.40
C TRP A 139 8.80 15.85 0.40
N ARG A 140 7.70 16.11 -0.31
CA ARG A 140 7.03 17.40 -0.33
C ARG A 140 5.54 17.23 -0.10
N LEU A 141 4.94 18.22 0.53
CA LEU A 141 3.50 18.34 0.56
C LEU A 141 2.99 18.54 -0.87
N SER A 142 2.11 17.66 -1.33
CA SER A 142 1.48 17.77 -2.65
C SER A 142 0.10 18.42 -2.56
N SER A 143 -0.66 18.17 -1.48
CA SER A 143 -1.98 18.77 -1.29
C SER A 143 -2.48 18.65 0.16
N PHE A 144 -3.26 19.64 0.60
CA PHE A 144 -4.25 19.49 1.67
C PHE A 144 -5.64 19.30 1.06
N GLY A 145 -6.55 18.62 1.76
CA GLY A 145 -7.96 18.60 1.39
C GLY A 145 -8.46 17.22 1.02
N ALA A 146 -9.33 17.19 0.00
CA ALA A 146 -10.05 15.99 -0.43
C ALA A 146 -10.79 15.32 0.76
N SER A 147 -11.43 16.13 1.61
CA SER A 147 -12.11 15.70 2.85
C SER A 147 -13.06 14.53 2.59
N ALA A 148 -13.92 14.64 1.58
CA ALA A 148 -14.83 13.56 1.19
C ALA A 148 -14.09 12.27 0.78
N LYS A 149 -13.07 12.36 -0.09
CA LYS A 149 -12.28 11.19 -0.52
C LYS A 149 -11.54 10.56 0.66
N THR A 150 -10.90 11.36 1.50
CA THR A 150 -10.10 10.88 2.64
C THR A 150 -11.00 10.25 3.71
N GLN A 151 -12.16 10.85 3.99
CA GLN A 151 -13.17 10.27 4.88
C GLN A 151 -13.70 8.93 4.34
N ALA A 152 -13.99 8.86 3.03
CA ALA A 152 -14.45 7.65 2.37
C ALA A 152 -13.39 6.52 2.42
N LEU A 153 -12.12 6.85 2.15
CA LEU A 153 -10.99 5.92 2.31
C LEU A 153 -10.80 5.50 3.77
N GLY A 154 -10.97 6.40 4.73
CA GLY A 154 -10.91 6.08 6.15
C GLY A 154 -12.01 5.12 6.60
N ALA A 155 -13.24 5.32 6.13
CA ALA A 155 -14.36 4.40 6.36
C ALA A 155 -14.08 3.03 5.72
N ALA A 156 -13.55 3.02 4.48
CA ALA A 156 -13.12 1.82 3.79
C ALA A 156 -12.01 1.08 4.57
N SER A 157 -11.04 1.78 5.12
CA SER A 157 -9.95 1.21 5.92
C SER A 157 -10.46 0.53 7.20
N LYS A 158 -11.33 1.22 7.96
CA LYS A 158 -11.98 0.65 9.15
C LYS A 158 -12.76 -0.63 8.79
N ARG A 159 -13.43 -0.65 7.64
CA ARG A 159 -14.16 -1.82 7.15
C ARG A 159 -13.24 -2.96 6.73
N ALA A 160 -12.15 -2.67 6.03
CA ALA A 160 -11.13 -3.65 5.64
C ALA A 160 -10.52 -4.32 6.88
N PHE A 161 -10.17 -3.53 7.91
CA PHE A 161 -9.72 -4.04 9.20
C PHE A 161 -10.75 -4.99 9.83
N ALA A 162 -12.03 -4.60 9.85
CA ALA A 162 -13.10 -5.42 10.41
C ALA A 162 -13.29 -6.76 9.66
N LEU A 163 -13.09 -6.78 8.33
CA LEU A 163 -13.27 -7.96 7.48
C LEU A 163 -12.11 -8.95 7.53
N SER A 164 -10.88 -8.45 7.65
CA SER A 164 -9.67 -9.25 7.40
C SER A 164 -8.70 -9.30 8.57
N LYS A 165 -8.89 -8.45 9.59
CA LYS A 165 -7.96 -8.24 10.72
C LYS A 165 -6.55 -7.79 10.28
N VAL A 166 -6.37 -7.37 9.03
CA VAL A 166 -5.12 -6.76 8.56
C VAL A 166 -4.92 -5.41 9.20
N THR A 167 -3.70 -5.09 9.59
CA THR A 167 -3.40 -3.81 10.26
C THR A 167 -3.42 -2.65 9.26
N ALA A 168 -3.48 -1.41 9.74
CA ALA A 168 -3.51 -0.24 8.87
C ALA A 168 -2.29 -0.17 7.93
N GLY A 169 -1.12 -0.64 8.37
CA GLY A 169 0.11 -0.66 7.55
C GLY A 169 0.11 -1.69 6.43
N ASP A 170 -0.82 -2.65 6.46
CA ASP A 170 -0.99 -3.69 5.43
C ASP A 170 -2.06 -3.30 4.40
N GLN A 171 -2.64 -2.11 4.54
CA GLN A 171 -3.66 -1.58 3.63
C GLN A 171 -3.06 -0.49 2.75
N VAL A 172 -3.57 -0.38 1.53
CA VAL A 172 -3.11 0.59 0.54
C VAL A 172 -4.29 1.31 -0.09
N ALA A 173 -4.15 2.59 -0.40
CA ALA A 173 -5.07 3.27 -1.28
C ALA A 173 -4.75 2.88 -2.74
N VAL A 174 -5.76 2.49 -3.51
CA VAL A 174 -5.61 2.22 -4.94
C VAL A 174 -6.48 3.20 -5.71
N ASP A 175 -5.83 4.08 -6.46
CA ASP A 175 -6.48 5.08 -7.30
C ASP A 175 -6.51 4.58 -8.76
N ILE A 176 -7.64 4.78 -9.45
CA ILE A 176 -7.76 4.65 -10.91
C ILE A 176 -8.19 6.02 -11.45
N PRO A 177 -7.25 6.98 -11.59
CA PRO A 177 -7.60 8.38 -11.83
C PRO A 177 -8.45 8.59 -13.08
N ALA A 178 -8.13 7.87 -14.16
CA ALA A 178 -8.86 7.95 -15.42
C ALA A 178 -10.34 7.54 -15.33
N LEU A 179 -10.72 6.78 -14.30
CA LEU A 179 -12.11 6.39 -14.03
C LEU A 179 -12.70 7.10 -12.81
N GLN A 180 -11.92 7.96 -12.14
CA GLN A 180 -12.25 8.61 -10.87
C GLN A 180 -12.66 7.60 -9.78
N LEU A 181 -11.97 6.45 -9.72
CA LEU A 181 -12.24 5.41 -8.74
C LEU A 181 -11.15 5.36 -7.67
N HIS A 182 -11.60 5.13 -6.44
CA HIS A 182 -10.75 5.04 -5.26
C HIS A 182 -11.14 3.81 -4.46
N PHE A 183 -10.14 3.02 -4.07
CA PHE A 183 -10.32 1.80 -3.30
C PHE A 183 -9.39 1.79 -2.10
N MET A 184 -9.82 1.10 -1.06
CA MET A 184 -8.89 0.51 -0.10
C MET A 184 -8.54 -0.90 -0.56
N GLY A 185 -7.26 -1.15 -0.78
CA GLY A 185 -6.69 -2.44 -1.11
C GLY A 185 -6.10 -3.12 0.12
N TYR A 186 -6.22 -4.44 0.20
CA TYR A 186 -5.54 -5.27 1.19
C TYR A 186 -5.39 -6.69 0.65
N HIS A 187 -4.45 -7.46 1.19
CA HIS A 187 -4.36 -8.89 0.88
C HIS A 187 -5.14 -9.72 1.91
N ASP A 188 -5.98 -10.63 1.45
CA ASP A 188 -6.66 -11.58 2.34
C ASP A 188 -5.69 -12.63 2.91
N ALA A 189 -6.19 -13.50 3.80
CA ALA A 189 -5.38 -14.56 4.41
C ALA A 189 -4.81 -15.59 3.41
N ARG A 190 -5.31 -15.61 2.16
CA ARG A 190 -4.82 -16.46 1.06
C ARG A 190 -3.86 -15.71 0.13
N GLY A 191 -3.57 -14.45 0.42
CA GLY A 191 -2.70 -13.59 -0.38
C GLY A 191 -3.39 -13.01 -1.63
N ASN A 192 -4.72 -13.05 -1.73
CA ASN A 192 -5.42 -12.41 -2.84
C ASN A 192 -5.56 -10.92 -2.57
N LEU A 193 -5.23 -10.09 -3.57
CA LEU A 193 -5.55 -8.67 -3.52
C LEU A 193 -7.08 -8.47 -3.55
N MET A 194 -7.59 -7.87 -2.49
CA MET A 194 -8.98 -7.46 -2.33
C MET A 194 -9.09 -5.95 -2.48
N LEU A 195 -10.13 -5.48 -3.16
CA LEU A 195 -10.44 -4.05 -3.30
C LEU A 195 -11.80 -3.76 -2.66
N LEU A 196 -11.83 -2.72 -1.86
CA LEU A 196 -13.02 -2.20 -1.22
C LEU A 196 -13.28 -0.78 -1.75
N PRO A 197 -14.34 -0.55 -2.53
CA PRO A 197 -14.63 0.78 -3.08
C PRO A 197 -14.83 1.80 -1.96
N ALA A 198 -14.25 2.99 -2.12
CA ALA A 198 -14.45 4.09 -1.19
C ALA A 198 -15.86 4.71 -1.33
N ALA A 199 -16.44 4.66 -2.53
CA ALA A 199 -17.77 5.18 -2.84
C ALA A 199 -18.56 4.21 -3.74
N ASP A 200 -19.87 4.36 -3.75
CA ASP A 200 -20.74 3.70 -4.72
C ASP A 200 -20.47 4.24 -6.12
N ASP A 201 -20.46 3.36 -7.12
CA ASP A 201 -20.41 3.76 -8.52
C ASP A 201 -21.31 2.84 -9.35
N THR A 202 -22.47 3.36 -9.76
CA THR A 202 -23.47 2.61 -10.52
C THR A 202 -23.01 2.27 -11.94
N ARG A 203 -22.10 3.07 -12.53
CA ARG A 203 -21.56 2.83 -13.88
C ARG A 203 -20.79 1.51 -13.93
N PHE A 204 -20.09 1.19 -12.84
CA PHE A 204 -19.26 -0.01 -12.72
C PHE A 204 -19.82 -1.05 -11.75
N LYS A 205 -21.03 -0.82 -11.21
CA LYS A 205 -21.69 -1.68 -10.21
C LYS A 205 -20.81 -1.89 -8.96
N LEU A 206 -20.12 -0.83 -8.53
CA LEU A 206 -19.33 -0.82 -7.32
C LEU A 206 -20.19 -0.33 -6.16
N LYS A 207 -20.06 -0.99 -5.01
CA LYS A 207 -20.72 -0.60 -3.77
C LYS A 207 -19.67 -0.33 -2.69
N ALA A 208 -19.72 0.84 -2.10
CA ALA A 208 -18.88 1.25 -0.99
C ALA A 208 -18.91 0.20 0.12
N GLY A 209 -17.74 -0.08 0.70
CA GLY A 209 -17.64 -1.01 1.83
C GLY A 209 -17.82 -2.49 1.50
N THR A 210 -18.02 -2.86 0.22
CA THR A 210 -18.12 -4.26 -0.22
C THR A 210 -16.80 -4.70 -0.83
N ALA A 211 -16.10 -5.63 -0.17
CA ALA A 211 -14.82 -6.14 -0.67
C ALA A 211 -15.06 -7.10 -1.85
N GLU A 212 -14.31 -6.91 -2.93
CA GLU A 212 -14.30 -7.81 -4.09
C GLU A 212 -12.84 -8.18 -4.44
N PRO A 213 -12.58 -9.40 -4.95
CA PRO A 213 -11.27 -9.73 -5.49
C PRO A 213 -10.87 -8.76 -6.61
N ALA A 214 -9.66 -8.23 -6.56
CA ALA A 214 -9.15 -7.28 -7.54
C ALA A 214 -9.25 -7.83 -8.98
N GLN A 215 -9.04 -9.14 -9.14
CA GLN A 215 -9.24 -9.85 -10.40
C GLN A 215 -10.60 -9.57 -11.05
N ARG A 216 -11.67 -9.65 -10.25
CA ARG A 216 -13.05 -9.43 -10.73
C ARG A 216 -13.31 -7.97 -11.00
N VAL A 217 -12.82 -7.08 -10.13
CA VAL A 217 -12.96 -5.63 -10.29
C VAL A 217 -12.27 -5.19 -11.58
N PHE A 218 -11.00 -5.54 -11.78
CA PHE A 218 -10.24 -5.14 -12.97
C PHE A 218 -10.77 -5.77 -14.25
N ALA A 219 -11.19 -7.05 -14.23
CA ALA A 219 -11.83 -7.67 -15.40
C ALA A 219 -13.16 -6.97 -15.77
N ARG A 220 -13.90 -6.47 -14.78
CA ARG A 220 -15.12 -5.67 -14.99
C ARG A 220 -14.81 -4.27 -15.54
N LEU A 221 -13.71 -3.65 -15.11
CA LEU A 221 -13.33 -2.29 -15.53
C LEU A 221 -12.61 -2.23 -16.89
N ALA A 222 -11.84 -3.26 -17.25
CA ALA A 222 -11.03 -3.29 -18.48
C ALA A 222 -11.81 -2.99 -19.77
N PRO A 223 -13.03 -3.54 -20.01
CA PRO A 223 -13.83 -3.18 -21.18
C PRO A 223 -14.21 -1.69 -21.26
N PHE A 224 -14.37 -1.03 -20.11
CA PHE A 224 -14.66 0.41 -20.06
C PHE A 224 -13.40 1.22 -20.33
N ALA A 225 -12.26 0.81 -19.75
CA ALA A 225 -10.97 1.43 -20.00
C ALA A 225 -10.64 1.47 -21.51
N LYS A 226 -10.97 0.40 -22.25
CA LYS A 226 -10.77 0.30 -23.70
C LYS A 226 -11.56 1.33 -24.53
N ARG A 227 -12.60 1.94 -23.97
CA ARG A 227 -13.42 2.96 -24.66
C ARG A 227 -12.84 4.37 -24.57
N TYR A 228 -11.86 4.61 -23.70
CA TYR A 228 -11.22 5.91 -23.58
C TYR A 228 -10.12 6.08 -24.64
N PRO A 229 -10.07 7.21 -25.37
CA PRO A 229 -8.99 7.48 -26.31
C PRO A 229 -7.64 7.57 -25.60
N GLU A 230 -6.55 7.20 -26.29
CA GLU A 230 -5.19 7.39 -25.75
C GLU A 230 -4.85 8.88 -25.69
N GLY A 231 -4.13 9.30 -24.65
CA GLY A 231 -3.49 10.63 -24.63
C GLY A 231 -4.28 11.79 -24.00
N GLN A 232 -5.49 11.59 -23.47
CA GLN A 232 -6.08 12.60 -22.58
C GLN A 232 -5.36 12.55 -21.23
N ARG A 233 -4.34 13.40 -21.09
CA ARG A 233 -3.89 13.86 -19.77
C ARG A 233 -5.10 14.50 -19.11
N ILE A 234 -5.66 13.85 -18.09
CA ILE A 234 -6.53 14.53 -17.14
C ILE A 234 -5.57 15.43 -16.36
N VAL A 235 -5.58 16.70 -16.74
CA VAL A 235 -4.88 17.74 -15.99
C VAL A 235 -5.73 17.97 -14.76
N ASP A 236 -5.15 17.72 -13.59
CA ASP A 236 -5.74 18.03 -12.28
C ASP A 236 -6.01 19.54 -12.12
#